data_AF-A0A8K0CRG4-F1
#
_entry.id   AF-A0A8K0CRG4-F1
#
_cell.length_a   1.000
_cell.length_b   1.000
_cell.length_c   1.000
_cell.angle_alpha   90.00
_cell.angle_beta   90.00
_cell.angle_gamma   90.00
#
_symmetry.space_group_name_H-M   'P 1'
#
loop_
_entity.id
_entity.type
_entity.pdbx_description
1 polymer ?
#
loop_
_entity_poly.entity_id
_entity_poly.type
_entity_poly.pdbx_seq_one_letter_code
_entity_poly.pdbx_strand_id
1 'polypeptide(L)'
;MEYEKDANFSNFTFDEDITPAASMAFIAHEIIFTIFEIIGMFADIAIIYVIFRFQRMRKLENILLGNWAIADFGSLLLAPSGFRILSIMDSLPISPEFMCTLFHSGQILQITVIMFAVLISIDWLLGVYWEKTSEKFRKYFKYYIGAIWIFTVLFCSVATGYCLHEMYTFSTVFTFIGVFFLVLIITLVLQISRAARKFCLKRPIEHPSLLLNIATALPGTYILAVIMLVLVNTVRLHPLIGIIGEIFIFCNSIVNLVLLYNYNKDFQACFIQALRRGDKYEETGLSFDNPLANKVYDKCSVPIRISFNDNAELINTECY
;
A
#
# COMPACT_ATOMS: atom_id res chain seq x y z
N MET A 1 39.57 0.18 11.48
CA MET A 1 39.46 1.65 11.49
C MET A 1 39.77 2.11 10.07
N GLU A 2 38.88 1.78 9.13
CA GLU A 2 39.11 1.88 7.68
C GLU A 2 37.79 2.12 6.89
N TYR A 3 36.68 2.45 7.56
CA TYR A 3 35.34 2.59 6.96
C TYR A 3 34.84 4.04 6.84
N GLU A 4 35.69 5.02 7.16
CA GLU A 4 35.39 6.45 6.97
C GLU A 4 35.36 6.85 5.47
N LYS A 5 35.70 5.93 4.56
CA LYS A 5 35.71 6.16 3.09
C LYS A 5 34.36 5.95 2.41
N ASP A 6 33.45 5.15 2.97
CA ASP A 6 32.24 4.76 2.24
C ASP A 6 31.04 5.67 2.53
N ALA A 7 31.14 6.49 3.58
CA ALA A 7 30.04 7.36 4.04
C ALA A 7 30.05 8.73 3.35
N ASN A 8 31.21 9.20 2.87
CA ASN A 8 31.30 10.33 1.96
C ASN A 8 31.24 9.81 0.52
N PHE A 9 30.13 10.01 -0.19
CA PHE A 9 30.05 9.73 -1.64
C PHE A 9 31.00 10.62 -2.47
N SER A 10 31.58 11.66 -1.88
CA SER A 10 32.69 12.44 -2.44
C SER A 10 34.07 11.81 -2.24
N ASN A 11 34.18 10.78 -1.39
CA ASN A 11 35.44 10.18 -0.94
C ASN A 11 35.46 8.64 -1.03
N PHE A 12 34.48 8.05 -1.72
CA PHE A 12 34.72 6.84 -2.50
C PHE A 12 35.83 7.21 -3.49
N THR A 13 37.08 7.07 -3.06
CA THR A 13 38.20 6.94 -3.99
C THR A 13 37.95 5.62 -4.69
N PHE A 14 37.20 5.71 -5.78
CA PHE A 14 37.14 4.73 -6.84
C PHE A 14 38.56 4.51 -7.35
N ASP A 15 39.30 3.63 -6.68
CA ASP A 15 40.61 3.15 -7.12
C ASP A 15 40.49 2.14 -8.29
N GLU A 16 39.26 1.86 -8.74
CA GLU A 16 38.99 1.31 -10.07
C GLU A 16 38.38 2.41 -10.94
N ASP A 17 39.03 2.71 -12.07
CA ASP A 17 38.58 3.66 -13.08
C ASP A 17 37.09 3.44 -13.43
N ILE A 18 36.17 4.18 -12.80
CA ILE A 18 34.78 4.17 -13.22
C ILE A 18 34.76 4.76 -14.63
N THR A 19 34.51 3.90 -15.60
CA THR A 19 34.22 4.39 -16.95
C THR A 19 33.03 5.35 -16.89
N PRO A 20 33.04 6.48 -17.61
CA PRO A 20 31.91 7.42 -17.66
C PRO A 20 30.56 6.73 -17.98
N ALA A 21 30.62 5.61 -18.72
CA ALA A 21 29.47 4.76 -19.02
C ALA A 21 28.83 4.11 -17.77
N ALA A 22 29.63 3.61 -16.83
CA ALA A 22 29.12 3.01 -15.60
C ALA A 22 28.45 4.06 -14.70
N SER A 23 29.06 5.25 -14.58
CA SER A 23 28.45 6.37 -13.86
C SER A 23 27.09 6.79 -14.45
N MET A 24 26.99 6.90 -15.77
CA MET A 24 25.72 7.20 -16.45
C MET A 24 24.64 6.13 -16.21
N ALA A 25 25.02 4.85 -16.16
CA ALA A 25 24.08 3.76 -15.88
C ALA A 25 23.50 3.85 -14.46
N PHE A 26 24.33 4.18 -13.45
CA PHE A 26 23.85 4.40 -12.08
C PHE A 26 22.89 5.59 -11.99
N ILE A 27 23.21 6.71 -12.66
CA ILE A 27 22.33 7.89 -12.66
C ILE A 27 20.99 7.55 -13.33
N ALA A 28 21.00 6.87 -14.48
CA ALA A 28 19.79 6.47 -15.18
C ALA A 28 18.92 5.53 -14.31
N HIS A 29 19.55 4.64 -13.54
CA HIS A 29 18.89 3.75 -12.61
C HIS A 29 18.12 4.50 -11.53
N GLU A 30 18.78 5.43 -10.84
CA GLU A 30 18.16 6.25 -9.80
C GLU A 30 16.98 7.07 -10.36
N ILE A 31 17.13 7.66 -11.56
CA ILE A 31 16.05 8.40 -12.23
C ILE A 31 14.82 7.51 -12.46
N ILE A 32 15.01 6.29 -12.96
CA ILE A 32 13.91 5.35 -13.20
C ILE A 32 13.18 5.04 -11.89
N PHE A 33 13.92 4.75 -10.81
CA PHE A 33 13.32 4.47 -9.51
C PHE A 33 12.56 5.64 -8.93
N THR A 34 13.11 6.85 -9.00
CA THR A 34 12.39 8.04 -8.54
C THR A 34 11.10 8.27 -9.31
N ILE A 35 11.04 7.95 -10.61
CA ILE A 35 9.78 8.01 -11.37
C ILE A 35 8.76 7.01 -10.81
N PHE A 36 9.15 5.75 -10.58
CA PHE A 36 8.24 4.74 -10.03
C PHE A 36 7.82 5.05 -8.58
N GLU A 37 8.74 5.56 -7.77
CA GLU A 37 8.50 6.05 -6.41
C GLU A 37 7.44 7.15 -6.40
N ILE A 38 7.57 8.16 -7.28
CA ILE A 38 6.58 9.24 -7.43
C ILE A 38 5.21 8.70 -7.83
N ILE A 39 5.16 7.77 -8.80
CA ILE A 39 3.89 7.15 -9.22
C ILE A 39 3.27 6.37 -8.05
N GLY A 40 4.08 5.62 -7.29
CA GLY A 40 3.66 4.90 -6.09
C GLY A 40 3.09 5.84 -5.03
N MET A 41 3.77 6.95 -4.75
CA MET A 41 3.31 7.99 -3.82
C MET A 41 1.94 8.55 -4.23
N PHE A 42 1.73 8.84 -5.52
CA PHE A 42 0.41 9.29 -5.99
C PHE A 42 -0.67 8.23 -5.80
N ALA A 43 -0.34 6.95 -5.99
CA ALA A 43 -1.28 5.86 -5.75
C ALA A 43 -1.69 5.80 -4.27
N ASP A 44 -0.73 5.88 -3.35
CA ASP A 44 -1.01 5.88 -1.91
C ASP A 44 -1.77 7.11 -1.46
N ILE A 45 -1.41 8.31 -1.94
CA ILE A 45 -2.15 9.55 -1.69
C ILE A 45 -3.62 9.39 -2.13
N ALA A 46 -3.87 8.78 -3.29
CA ALA A 46 -5.23 8.58 -3.78
C ALA A 46 -6.03 7.60 -2.90
N ILE A 47 -5.40 6.51 -2.43
CA ILE A 47 -6.00 5.54 -1.49
C ILE A 47 -6.34 6.24 -0.17
N ILE A 48 -5.37 6.95 0.43
CA ILE A 48 -5.53 7.71 1.66
C ILE A 48 -6.68 8.72 1.51
N TYR A 49 -6.64 9.53 0.45
CA TYR A 49 -7.64 10.55 0.19
C TYR A 49 -9.04 9.95 0.14
N VAL A 50 -9.27 8.90 -0.68
CA VAL A 50 -10.60 8.29 -0.81
C VAL A 50 -11.09 7.69 0.51
N ILE A 51 -10.22 6.98 1.25
CA ILE A 51 -10.61 6.33 2.51
C ILE A 51 -11.00 7.36 3.58
N PHE A 52 -10.22 8.43 3.73
CA PHE A 52 -10.46 9.43 4.78
C PHE A 52 -11.49 10.49 4.38
N ARG A 53 -11.64 10.81 3.09
CA ARG A 53 -12.57 11.84 2.60
C ARG A 53 -14.04 11.41 2.68
N PHE A 54 -14.34 10.14 2.41
CA PHE A 54 -15.71 9.63 2.32
C PHE A 54 -16.09 8.80 3.55
N GLN A 55 -17.15 9.19 4.28
CA GLN A 55 -17.54 8.48 5.51
C GLN A 55 -17.89 7.02 5.26
N ARG A 56 -18.53 6.71 4.12
CA ARG A 56 -18.85 5.34 3.68
C ARG A 56 -17.63 4.44 3.59
N MET A 57 -16.46 5.00 3.31
CA MET A 57 -15.21 4.27 3.21
C MET A 57 -14.54 4.05 4.56
N ARG A 58 -15.00 4.66 5.67
CA ARG A 58 -14.41 4.51 7.01
C ARG A 58 -14.84 3.23 7.73
N LYS A 59 -14.92 2.12 6.99
CA LYS A 59 -15.04 0.76 7.53
C LYS A 59 -13.68 0.33 8.10
N LEU A 60 -13.68 -0.59 9.05
CA LEU A 60 -12.47 -1.04 9.73
C LEU A 60 -11.38 -1.47 8.74
N GLU A 61 -11.75 -2.29 7.76
CA GLU A 61 -10.81 -2.91 6.83
C GLU A 61 -10.15 -1.85 5.94
N ASN A 62 -10.92 -0.84 5.56
CA ASN A 62 -10.42 0.31 4.82
C ASN A 62 -9.54 1.21 5.71
N ILE A 63 -9.85 1.39 7.00
CA ILE A 63 -8.99 2.16 7.91
C ILE A 63 -7.62 1.47 8.05
N LEU A 64 -7.58 0.14 8.11
CA LEU A 64 -6.32 -0.62 8.10
C LEU A 64 -5.54 -0.41 6.80
N LEU A 65 -6.21 -0.45 5.65
CA LEU A 65 -5.59 -0.14 4.36
C LEU A 65 -5.12 1.32 4.26
N GLY A 66 -5.85 2.26 4.87
CA GLY A 66 -5.43 3.66 4.94
C GLY A 66 -4.15 3.83 5.75
N ASN A 67 -4.02 3.11 6.88
CA ASN A 67 -2.79 3.13 7.68
C ASN A 67 -1.63 2.42 6.98
N TRP A 68 -1.89 1.32 6.27
CA TRP A 68 -0.92 0.71 5.37
C TRP A 68 -0.42 1.74 4.36
N ALA A 69 -1.32 2.39 3.61
CA ALA A 69 -0.95 3.35 2.58
C ALA A 69 -0.17 4.56 3.14
N ILE A 70 -0.48 5.00 4.37
CA ILE A 70 0.31 6.04 5.06
C ILE A 70 1.75 5.57 5.32
N ALA A 71 1.92 4.32 5.80
CA ALA A 71 3.25 3.76 6.04
C ALA A 71 4.03 3.54 4.73
N ASP A 72 3.36 3.07 3.67
CA ASP A 72 3.95 2.83 2.34
C ASP A 72 4.34 4.17 1.67
N PHE A 73 3.46 5.18 1.73
CA PHE A 73 3.79 6.53 1.29
C PHE A 73 5.02 7.08 2.02
N GLY A 74 5.10 6.89 3.34
CA GLY A 74 6.24 7.32 4.13
C GLY A 74 7.52 6.55 3.80
N SER A 75 7.45 5.24 3.53
CA SER A 75 8.63 4.46 3.13
C SER A 75 9.14 4.88 1.75
N LEU A 76 8.22 5.15 0.80
CA LEU A 76 8.55 5.70 -0.52
C LEU A 76 9.20 7.08 -0.39
N LEU A 77 8.64 7.99 0.41
CA LEU A 77 9.21 9.32 0.64
C LEU A 77 10.62 9.28 1.23
N LEU A 78 10.93 8.24 2.01
CA LEU A 78 12.23 8.02 2.64
C LEU A 78 13.16 7.12 1.79
N ALA A 79 12.75 6.76 0.58
CA ALA A 79 13.56 5.92 -0.29
C ALA A 79 14.86 6.65 -0.72
N PRO A 80 16.00 5.95 -0.77
CA PRO A 80 17.29 6.58 -1.06
C PRO A 80 17.36 7.18 -2.47
N SER A 81 16.54 6.72 -3.41
CA SER A 81 16.51 7.19 -4.80
C SER A 81 16.23 8.69 -4.90
N GLY A 82 15.21 9.19 -4.22
CA GLY A 82 14.89 10.62 -4.21
C GLY A 82 16.04 11.49 -3.67
N PHE A 83 16.63 11.10 -2.55
CA PHE A 83 17.73 11.88 -1.93
C PHE A 83 19.03 11.82 -2.72
N ARG A 84 19.32 10.68 -3.37
CA ARG A 84 20.50 10.55 -4.24
C ARG A 84 20.42 11.49 -5.43
N ILE A 85 19.26 11.60 -6.07
CA ILE A 85 19.07 12.55 -7.18
C ILE A 85 19.22 14.00 -6.70
N LEU A 86 18.61 14.36 -5.56
CA LEU A 86 18.73 15.71 -5.01
C LEU A 86 20.18 16.08 -4.66
N SER A 87 20.94 15.14 -4.09
CA SER A 87 22.36 15.33 -3.81
C SER A 87 23.18 15.55 -5.08
N ILE A 88 22.90 14.79 -6.15
CA ILE A 88 23.55 14.94 -7.46
C ILE A 88 23.20 16.29 -8.11
N MET A 89 21.95 16.73 -8.02
CA MET A 89 21.46 17.94 -8.70
C MET A 89 21.90 19.24 -8.02
N ASP A 90 21.77 19.32 -6.69
CA ASP A 90 21.94 20.58 -5.96
C ASP A 90 23.29 20.68 -5.24
N SER A 91 24.16 19.67 -5.36
CA SER A 91 25.44 19.58 -4.63
C SER A 91 25.29 19.82 -3.11
N LEU A 92 24.11 19.49 -2.58
CA LEU A 92 23.77 19.67 -1.17
C LEU A 92 24.62 18.71 -0.33
N PRO A 93 25.44 19.23 0.61
CA PRO A 93 26.20 18.37 1.51
C PRO A 93 25.25 17.73 2.52
N ILE A 94 24.73 16.55 2.19
CA ILE A 94 23.93 15.75 3.12
C ILE A 94 24.88 14.94 3.99
N SER A 95 24.74 15.03 5.31
CA SER A 95 25.60 14.28 6.22
C SER A 95 25.34 12.77 6.09
N PRO A 96 26.37 11.92 6.20
CA PRO A 96 26.20 10.48 6.08
C PRO A 96 25.28 9.88 7.16
N GLU A 97 25.30 10.47 8.36
CA GLU A 97 24.44 10.07 9.48
C GLU A 97 22.97 10.35 9.18
N PHE A 98 22.69 11.47 8.49
CA PHE A 98 21.34 11.80 8.06
C PHE A 98 20.84 10.83 7.00
N MET A 99 21.68 10.49 6.00
CA MET A 99 21.34 9.48 4.98
C MET A 99 21.10 8.10 5.61
N CYS A 100 21.93 7.70 6.58
CA CYS A 100 21.73 6.46 7.35
C CYS A 100 20.37 6.48 8.05
N THR A 101 20.06 7.58 8.76
CA THR A 101 18.82 7.74 9.51
C THR A 101 17.59 7.66 8.61
N LEU A 102 17.60 8.33 7.45
CA LEU A 102 16.52 8.27 6.48
C LEU A 102 16.33 6.85 5.93
N PHE A 103 17.42 6.21 5.51
CA PHE A 103 17.39 4.86 4.96
C PHE A 103 16.79 3.85 5.96
N HIS A 104 17.28 3.86 7.20
CA HIS A 104 16.76 2.97 8.24
C HIS A 104 15.31 3.30 8.62
N SER A 105 14.93 4.57 8.65
CA SER A 105 13.55 4.99 8.88
C SER A 105 12.60 4.49 7.80
N GLY A 106 13.00 4.57 6.51
CA GLY A 106 12.24 4.00 5.40
C GLY A 106 12.05 2.48 5.52
N GLN A 107 13.10 1.75 5.90
CA GLN A 107 13.02 0.29 6.14
C GLN A 107 12.05 -0.05 7.28
N ILE A 108 12.01 0.75 8.35
CA ILE A 108 11.11 0.52 9.48
C ILE A 108 9.65 0.83 9.10
N LEU A 109 9.42 1.85 8.29
CA LEU A 109 8.09 2.07 7.70
C LEU A 109 7.68 0.90 6.80
N GLN A 110 8.60 0.29 6.07
CA GLN A 110 8.31 -0.93 5.32
C GLN A 110 7.97 -2.12 6.22
N ILE A 111 8.65 -2.28 7.36
CA ILE A 111 8.25 -3.26 8.40
C ILE A 111 6.84 -2.95 8.90
N THR A 112 6.49 -1.67 9.05
CA THR A 112 5.17 -1.21 9.48
C THR A 112 4.08 -1.58 8.46
N VAL A 113 4.36 -1.42 7.15
CA VAL A 113 3.51 -1.91 6.06
C VAL A 113 3.26 -3.42 6.20
N ILE A 114 4.33 -4.18 6.46
CA ILE A 114 4.25 -5.63 6.65
C ILE A 114 3.40 -5.98 7.89
N MET A 115 3.53 -5.24 9.00
CA MET A 115 2.69 -5.44 10.19
C MET A 115 1.20 -5.20 9.91
N PHE A 116 0.85 -4.17 9.12
CA PHE A 116 -0.53 -3.96 8.69
C PHE A 116 -1.03 -5.09 7.80
N ALA A 117 -0.19 -5.64 6.91
CA ALA A 117 -0.54 -6.81 6.10
C ALA A 117 -0.85 -8.05 6.94
N VAL A 118 -0.08 -8.30 8.01
CA VAL A 118 -0.37 -9.34 9.00
C VAL A 118 -1.69 -9.07 9.70
N LEU A 119 -1.93 -7.85 10.16
CA LEU A 119 -3.14 -7.50 10.88
C LEU A 119 -4.41 -7.70 10.02
N ILE A 120 -4.36 -7.31 8.74
CA ILE A 120 -5.44 -7.54 7.76
C ILE A 120 -5.65 -9.03 7.52
N SER A 121 -4.56 -9.79 7.41
CA SER A 121 -4.57 -11.24 7.23
C SER A 121 -5.20 -11.97 8.44
N ILE A 122 -4.92 -11.49 9.67
CA ILE A 122 -5.54 -11.97 10.91
C ILE A 122 -7.02 -11.60 10.95
N ASP A 123 -7.42 -10.37 10.63
CA ASP A 123 -8.85 -9.99 10.59
C ASP A 123 -9.63 -10.88 9.61
N TRP A 124 -9.07 -11.11 8.41
CA TRP A 124 -9.67 -11.99 7.42
C TRP A 124 -9.80 -13.44 7.94
N LEU A 125 -8.74 -13.98 8.55
CA LEU A 125 -8.76 -15.32 9.14
C LEU A 125 -9.83 -15.43 10.23
N LEU A 126 -9.88 -14.46 11.15
CA LEU A 126 -10.86 -14.45 12.23
C LEU A 126 -12.29 -14.35 11.70
N GLY A 127 -12.55 -13.49 10.71
CA GLY A 127 -13.89 -13.39 10.10
C GLY A 127 -14.32 -14.72 9.45
N VAL A 128 -13.39 -15.39 8.77
CA VAL A 128 -13.68 -16.63 8.04
C VAL A 128 -13.91 -17.85 8.95
N TYR A 129 -13.18 -17.97 10.06
CA TYR A 129 -13.19 -19.16 10.92
C TYR A 129 -13.82 -18.96 12.30
N TRP A 130 -13.80 -17.74 12.85
CA TRP A 130 -14.22 -17.43 14.22
C TRP A 130 -14.92 -16.07 14.32
N GLU A 131 -16.13 -15.97 13.79
CA GLU A 131 -16.93 -14.73 13.75
C GLU A 131 -17.02 -14.01 15.11
N LYS A 132 -17.34 -14.74 16.20
CA LYS A 132 -17.39 -14.17 17.56
C LYS A 132 -16.06 -13.61 18.04
N THR A 133 -14.94 -14.19 17.61
CA THR A 133 -13.60 -13.69 17.92
C THR A 133 -13.27 -12.49 17.05
N SER A 134 -13.71 -12.48 15.78
CA SER A 134 -13.59 -11.33 14.89
C SER A 134 -14.29 -10.12 15.49
N GLU A 135 -15.53 -10.22 15.96
CA GLU A 135 -16.24 -9.09 16.61
C GLU A 135 -15.45 -8.48 17.78
N LYS A 136 -14.87 -9.33 18.64
CA LYS A 136 -14.04 -8.88 19.76
C LYS A 136 -12.76 -8.21 19.26
N PHE A 137 -12.09 -8.80 18.28
CA PHE A 137 -10.87 -8.25 17.68
C PHE A 137 -11.15 -6.87 17.07
N ARG A 138 -12.24 -6.76 16.31
CA ARG A 138 -12.71 -5.51 15.68
C ARG A 138 -13.10 -4.45 16.71
N LYS A 139 -13.49 -4.81 17.93
CA LYS A 139 -13.74 -3.84 19.01
C LYS A 139 -12.45 -3.16 19.50
N TYR A 140 -11.33 -3.88 19.52
CA TYR A 140 -10.04 -3.39 20.04
C TYR A 140 -9.08 -2.89 18.97
N PHE A 141 -9.52 -2.77 17.72
CA PHE A 141 -8.65 -2.47 16.59
C PHE A 141 -7.81 -1.20 16.72
N LYS A 142 -8.37 -0.14 17.33
CA LYS A 142 -7.69 1.14 17.53
C LYS A 142 -6.42 0.97 18.38
N TYR A 143 -6.46 0.05 19.35
CA TYR A 143 -5.30 -0.26 20.19
C TYR A 143 -4.23 -1.01 19.39
N TYR A 144 -4.61 -1.92 18.48
CA TYR A 144 -3.63 -2.59 17.61
C TYR A 144 -2.94 -1.60 16.66
N ILE A 145 -3.71 -0.69 16.03
CA ILE A 145 -3.14 0.36 15.18
C ILE A 145 -2.19 1.25 16.01
N GLY A 146 -2.63 1.70 17.19
CA GLY A 146 -1.79 2.51 18.08
C GLY A 146 -0.52 1.78 18.52
N ALA A 147 -0.61 0.49 18.85
CA ALA A 147 0.53 -0.32 19.23
C ALA A 147 1.54 -0.49 18.10
N ILE A 148 1.07 -0.69 16.85
CA ILE A 148 1.94 -0.74 15.66
C ILE A 148 2.70 0.58 15.52
N TRP A 149 2.02 1.72 15.56
CA TRP A 149 2.69 3.03 15.43
C TRP A 149 3.65 3.34 16.58
N ILE A 150 3.30 3.01 17.82
CA ILE A 150 4.21 3.15 18.96
C ILE A 150 5.47 2.29 18.74
N PHE A 151 5.29 1.04 18.30
CA PHE A 151 6.40 0.15 17.97
C PHE A 151 7.27 0.74 16.87
N THR A 152 6.68 1.25 15.78
CA THR A 152 7.38 1.94 14.68
C THR A 152 8.25 3.08 15.20
N VAL A 153 7.70 3.98 16.02
CA VAL A 153 8.44 5.13 16.57
C VAL A 153 9.60 4.70 17.46
N LEU A 154 9.36 3.71 18.34
CA LEU A 154 10.41 3.15 19.20
C LEU A 154 11.53 2.52 18.37
N PHE A 155 11.19 1.74 17.36
CA PHE A 155 12.16 1.09 16.49
C PHE A 155 12.95 2.10 15.65
N CYS A 156 12.30 3.14 15.12
CA CYS A 156 12.98 4.25 14.44
C CYS A 156 13.97 4.96 15.37
N SER A 157 13.58 5.21 16.62
CA SER A 157 14.43 5.87 17.62
C SER A 157 15.69 5.03 17.91
N VAL A 158 15.51 3.72 18.08
CA VAL A 158 16.62 2.77 18.31
C VAL A 158 17.54 2.68 17.08
N ALA A 159 16.97 2.57 15.88
CA ALA A 159 17.76 2.50 14.64
C ALA A 159 18.55 3.78 14.37
N THR A 160 17.96 4.95 14.66
CA THR A 160 18.68 6.23 14.59
C THR A 160 19.85 6.25 15.57
N GLY A 161 19.65 5.75 16.79
CA GLY A 161 20.74 5.60 17.77
C GLY A 161 21.86 4.69 17.28
N TYR A 162 21.53 3.58 16.60
CA TYR A 162 22.54 2.70 15.99
C TYR A 162 23.32 3.37 14.86
N CYS A 163 22.65 4.15 13.99
CA CYS A 163 23.32 4.95 12.96
C CYS A 163 24.33 5.94 13.55
N LEU A 164 24.00 6.60 14.66
CA LEU A 164 24.88 7.58 15.32
C LEU A 164 26.09 6.94 16.03
N HIS A 165 25.99 5.67 16.40
CA HIS A 165 27.06 4.94 17.11
C HIS A 165 27.83 3.97 16.21
N GLU A 166 27.65 4.05 14.89
CA GLU A 166 28.28 3.15 13.90
C GLU A 166 28.11 1.66 14.21
N MET A 167 27.03 1.30 14.92
CA MET A 167 26.78 -0.08 15.31
C MET A 167 25.99 -0.81 14.21
N TYR A 168 26.64 -1.85 13.67
CA TYR A 168 26.24 -2.76 12.60
C TYR A 168 24.78 -2.74 12.07
N THR A 169 24.67 -2.40 10.79
CA THR A 169 23.55 -2.54 9.84
C THR A 169 22.98 -3.96 9.69
N PHE A 170 23.72 -4.99 10.14
CA PHE A 170 23.39 -6.40 9.90
C PHE A 170 22.10 -6.83 10.61
N SER A 171 21.82 -6.28 11.80
CA SER A 171 20.62 -6.62 12.58
C SER A 171 19.34 -6.22 11.85
N THR A 172 19.28 -5.03 11.27
CA THR A 172 18.06 -4.53 10.62
C THR A 172 17.73 -5.32 9.35
N VAL A 173 18.74 -5.71 8.58
CA VAL A 173 18.56 -6.52 7.38
C VAL A 173 17.97 -7.90 7.73
N PHE A 174 18.51 -8.57 8.76
CA PHE A 174 17.93 -9.84 9.21
C PHE A 174 16.53 -9.71 9.77
N THR A 175 16.25 -8.66 10.55
CA THR A 175 14.89 -8.39 11.02
C THR A 175 13.93 -8.22 9.84
N PHE A 176 14.32 -7.46 8.83
CA PHE A 176 13.52 -7.26 7.63
C PHE A 176 13.25 -8.59 6.90
N ILE A 177 14.30 -9.38 6.64
CA ILE A 177 14.20 -10.69 5.99
C ILE A 177 13.30 -11.63 6.79
N GLY A 178 13.49 -11.72 8.11
CA GLY A 178 12.70 -12.58 8.99
C GLY A 178 11.22 -12.20 9.01
N VAL A 179 10.92 -10.89 9.11
CA VAL A 179 9.54 -10.37 9.07
C VAL A 179 8.90 -10.60 7.70
N PHE A 180 9.65 -10.45 6.62
CA PHE A 180 9.17 -10.76 5.28
C PHE A 180 8.78 -12.24 5.12
N PHE A 181 9.66 -13.17 5.54
CA PHE A 181 9.36 -14.61 5.49
C PHE A 181 8.15 -14.98 6.33
N LEU A 182 7.97 -14.35 7.50
CA LEU A 182 6.79 -14.55 8.34
C LEU A 182 5.51 -14.23 7.57
N VAL A 183 5.46 -13.09 6.88
CA VAL A 183 4.27 -12.69 6.11
C VAL A 183 4.06 -13.54 4.88
N LEU A 184 5.13 -13.95 4.21
CA LEU A 184 5.04 -14.91 3.13
C LEU A 184 4.38 -16.22 3.61
N ILE A 185 4.83 -16.77 4.75
CA ILE A 185 4.26 -18.00 5.31
C ILE A 185 2.79 -17.80 5.68
N ILE A 186 2.45 -16.72 6.39
CA ILE A 186 1.07 -16.42 6.78
C ILE A 186 0.16 -16.33 5.54
N THR A 187 0.56 -15.55 4.53
CA THR A 187 -0.24 -15.35 3.32
C THR A 187 -0.40 -16.63 2.50
N LEU A 188 0.64 -17.45 2.38
CA LEU A 188 0.55 -18.76 1.72
C LEU A 188 -0.40 -19.70 2.46
N VAL A 189 -0.29 -19.79 3.79
CA VAL A 189 -1.19 -20.62 4.62
C VAL A 189 -2.64 -20.17 4.45
N LEU A 190 -2.91 -18.87 4.43
CA LEU A 190 -4.26 -18.35 4.23
C LEU A 190 -4.81 -18.63 2.82
N GLN A 191 -4.00 -18.50 1.78
CA GLN A 191 -4.43 -18.82 0.41
C GLN A 191 -4.68 -20.32 0.21
N ILE A 192 -3.83 -21.18 0.78
CA ILE A 192 -4.03 -22.63 0.78
C ILE A 192 -5.31 -22.98 1.54
N SER A 193 -5.52 -22.38 2.71
CA SER A 193 -6.72 -22.60 3.52
C SER A 193 -8.00 -22.18 2.79
N ARG A 194 -7.96 -21.06 2.07
CA ARG A 194 -9.04 -20.59 1.19
C ARG A 194 -9.31 -21.57 0.05
N ALA A 195 -8.27 -22.01 -0.64
CA ALA A 195 -8.38 -22.97 -1.74
C ALA A 195 -8.96 -24.30 -1.25
N ALA A 196 -8.42 -24.85 -0.17
CA ALA A 196 -8.90 -26.07 0.47
C ALA A 196 -10.38 -25.96 0.86
N ARG A 197 -10.82 -24.84 1.45
CA ARG A 197 -12.24 -24.63 1.78
C ARG A 197 -13.12 -24.60 0.53
N LYS A 198 -12.68 -23.92 -0.53
CA LYS A 198 -13.41 -23.86 -1.80
C LYS A 198 -13.58 -25.25 -2.43
N PHE A 199 -12.52 -26.05 -2.45
CA PHE A 199 -12.53 -27.37 -3.08
C PHE A 199 -13.17 -28.45 -2.20
N CYS A 200 -12.83 -28.52 -0.91
CA CYS A 200 -13.27 -29.60 -0.03
C CYS A 200 -14.67 -29.38 0.54
N LEU A 201 -15.01 -28.15 0.94
CA LEU A 201 -16.26 -27.87 1.67
C LEU A 201 -17.39 -27.38 0.76
N LYS A 202 -17.10 -26.98 -0.49
CA LYS A 202 -18.08 -26.40 -1.45
C LYS A 202 -18.96 -25.28 -0.88
N ARG A 203 -18.55 -24.66 0.24
CA ARG A 203 -19.29 -23.56 0.87
C ARG A 203 -18.86 -22.25 0.22
N PRO A 204 -19.81 -21.39 -0.23
CA PRO A 204 -19.46 -20.05 -0.66
C PRO A 204 -18.82 -19.30 0.52
N ILE A 205 -17.73 -18.59 0.24
CA ILE A 205 -17.08 -17.72 1.23
C ILE A 205 -17.80 -16.38 1.14
N GLU A 206 -18.51 -16.01 2.20
CA GLU A 206 -19.25 -14.75 2.28
C GLU A 206 -18.32 -13.54 2.51
N HIS A 207 -17.13 -13.78 3.07
CA HIS A 207 -16.17 -12.71 3.34
C HIS A 207 -15.47 -12.19 2.08
N PRO A 208 -15.28 -10.86 1.97
CA PRO A 208 -14.69 -10.23 0.80
C PRO A 208 -13.23 -10.68 0.62
N SER A 209 -12.97 -11.35 -0.50
CA SER A 209 -11.63 -11.84 -0.83
C SER A 209 -10.59 -10.76 -1.15
N LEU A 210 -11.04 -9.52 -1.30
CA LEU A 210 -10.21 -8.38 -1.70
C LEU A 210 -9.06 -8.13 -0.72
N LEU A 211 -9.34 -8.17 0.59
CA LEU A 211 -8.33 -7.87 1.61
C LEU A 211 -7.20 -8.89 1.60
N LEU A 212 -7.55 -10.17 1.45
CA LEU A 212 -6.56 -11.22 1.32
C LEU A 212 -5.76 -11.05 0.02
N ASN A 213 -6.43 -10.73 -1.09
CA ASN A 213 -5.73 -10.50 -2.36
C ASN A 213 -4.72 -9.34 -2.26
N ILE A 214 -5.09 -8.22 -1.62
CA ILE A 214 -4.20 -7.09 -1.35
C ILE A 214 -3.02 -7.53 -0.45
N ALA A 215 -3.31 -8.21 0.66
CA ALA A 215 -2.27 -8.72 1.55
C ALA A 215 -1.31 -9.70 0.85
N THR A 216 -1.78 -10.45 -0.15
CA THR A 216 -0.95 -11.37 -0.95
C THR A 216 -0.22 -10.72 -2.11
N ALA A 217 -0.66 -9.55 -2.58
CA ALA A 217 0.04 -8.80 -3.60
C ALA A 217 1.43 -8.37 -3.12
N LEU A 218 1.54 -7.95 -1.85
CA LEU A 218 2.79 -7.54 -1.21
C LEU A 218 3.89 -8.63 -1.27
N PRO A 219 3.73 -9.83 -0.70
CA PRO A 219 4.76 -10.87 -0.82
C PRO A 219 4.97 -11.31 -2.27
N GLY A 220 3.95 -11.21 -3.13
CA GLY A 220 4.07 -11.52 -4.55
C GLY A 220 5.05 -10.61 -5.30
N THR A 221 4.94 -9.29 -5.12
CA THR A 221 5.86 -8.32 -5.74
C THR A 221 7.29 -8.48 -5.22
N TYR A 222 7.43 -8.71 -3.91
CA TYR A 222 8.74 -8.94 -3.30
C TYR A 222 9.40 -10.25 -3.71
N ILE A 223 8.67 -11.36 -3.78
CA ILE A 223 9.22 -12.63 -4.26
C ILE A 223 9.77 -12.46 -5.68
N LEU A 224 9.03 -11.77 -6.54
CA LEU A 224 9.48 -11.51 -7.91
C LEU A 224 10.79 -10.73 -7.91
N ALA A 225 10.90 -9.68 -7.08
CA ALA A 225 12.14 -8.92 -6.92
C ALA A 225 13.31 -9.79 -6.43
N VAL A 226 13.09 -10.61 -5.39
CA VAL A 226 14.11 -11.51 -4.83
C VAL A 226 14.54 -12.56 -5.86
N ILE A 227 13.61 -13.15 -6.61
CA ILE A 227 13.95 -14.10 -7.68
C ILE A 227 14.83 -13.42 -8.73
N MET A 228 14.47 -12.22 -9.18
CA MET A 228 15.28 -11.49 -10.17
C MET A 228 16.68 -11.17 -9.62
N LEU A 229 16.78 -10.74 -8.36
CA LEU A 229 18.06 -10.48 -7.69
C LEU A 229 18.93 -11.74 -7.60
N VAL A 230 18.34 -12.87 -7.21
CA VAL A 230 19.06 -14.15 -7.15
C VAL A 230 19.52 -14.57 -8.54
N LEU A 231 18.67 -14.44 -9.57
CA LEU A 231 19.02 -14.77 -10.95
C LEU A 231 20.18 -13.93 -11.49
N VAL A 232 20.20 -12.62 -11.22
CA VAL A 232 21.31 -11.74 -11.60
C VAL A 232 22.62 -12.19 -10.91
N ASN A 233 22.58 -12.47 -9.61
CA ASN A 233 23.79 -12.81 -8.86
C ASN A 233 24.31 -14.24 -9.12
N THR A 234 23.42 -15.21 -9.34
CA THR A 234 23.79 -16.63 -9.49
C THR A 234 24.03 -17.04 -10.93
N VAL A 235 23.18 -16.59 -11.85
CA VAL A 235 23.23 -16.94 -13.28
C VAL A 235 24.02 -15.90 -14.09
N ARG A 236 24.48 -14.82 -13.44
CA ARG A 236 25.17 -13.68 -14.08
C ARG A 236 24.35 -13.08 -15.23
N LEU A 237 23.03 -13.02 -15.04
CA LEU A 237 22.16 -12.34 -16.00
C LEU A 237 22.49 -10.84 -16.06
N HIS A 238 22.02 -10.21 -17.14
CA HIS A 238 22.22 -8.79 -17.36
C HIS A 238 21.68 -7.94 -16.17
N PRO A 239 22.42 -6.93 -15.66
CA PRO A 239 22.03 -6.12 -14.50
C PRO A 239 20.65 -5.46 -14.61
N LEU A 240 20.19 -5.15 -15.83
CA LEU A 240 18.85 -4.63 -16.11
C LEU A 240 17.72 -5.50 -15.52
N ILE A 241 17.93 -6.80 -15.36
CA ILE A 241 16.94 -7.70 -14.75
C ILE A 241 16.77 -7.40 -13.26
N GLY A 242 17.84 -7.01 -12.56
CA GLY A 242 17.79 -6.59 -11.16
C GLY A 242 16.96 -5.31 -11.01
N ILE A 243 17.18 -4.35 -11.90
CA ILE A 243 16.40 -3.10 -11.98
C ILE A 243 14.91 -3.39 -12.14
N ILE A 244 14.56 -4.29 -13.07
CA ILE A 244 13.16 -4.70 -13.28
C ILE A 244 12.59 -5.34 -12.01
N GLY A 245 13.38 -6.16 -11.31
CA GLY A 245 12.99 -6.75 -10.03
C GLY A 245 12.64 -5.70 -8.98
N GLU A 246 13.48 -4.69 -8.81
CA GLU A 246 13.26 -3.61 -7.85
C GLU A 246 12.06 -2.72 -8.22
N ILE A 247 11.80 -2.48 -9.52
CA ILE A 247 10.59 -1.78 -9.99
C ILE A 247 9.32 -2.46 -9.47
N PHE A 248 9.27 -3.79 -9.40
CA PHE A 248 8.10 -4.50 -8.89
C PHE A 248 7.79 -4.19 -7.42
N ILE A 249 8.82 -3.89 -6.61
CA ILE A 249 8.62 -3.50 -5.21
C ILE A 249 7.86 -2.17 -5.17
N PHE A 250 8.30 -1.17 -5.94
CA PHE A 250 7.63 0.14 -6.05
C PHE A 250 6.22 0.06 -6.64
N CYS A 251 5.95 -0.95 -7.47
CA CYS A 251 4.63 -1.17 -8.05
C CYS A 251 3.58 -1.67 -7.04
N ASN A 252 3.95 -2.01 -5.80
CA ASN A 252 3.02 -2.49 -4.78
C ASN A 252 1.85 -1.51 -4.56
N SER A 253 2.13 -0.21 -4.37
CA SER A 253 1.09 0.82 -4.19
C SER A 253 0.14 0.91 -5.39
N ILE A 254 0.69 0.80 -6.61
CA ILE A 254 -0.09 0.81 -7.86
C ILE A 254 -0.99 -0.42 -7.91
N VAL A 255 -0.45 -1.61 -7.61
CA VAL A 255 -1.22 -2.85 -7.58
C VAL A 255 -2.34 -2.76 -6.55
N ASN A 256 -2.07 -2.21 -5.37
CA ASN A 256 -3.08 -2.00 -4.33
C ASN A 256 -4.21 -1.07 -4.80
N LEU A 257 -3.87 0.04 -5.45
CA LEU A 257 -4.86 0.95 -6.04
C LEU A 257 -5.69 0.27 -7.12
N VAL A 258 -5.06 -0.48 -8.03
CA VAL A 258 -5.74 -1.21 -9.10
C VAL A 258 -6.67 -2.29 -8.54
N LEU A 259 -6.23 -3.03 -7.53
CA LEU A 259 -7.05 -4.03 -6.84
C LEU A 259 -8.25 -3.38 -6.16
N LEU A 260 -8.06 -2.27 -5.44
CA LEU A 260 -9.14 -1.52 -4.80
C LEU A 260 -10.14 -0.99 -5.83
N TYR A 261 -9.66 -0.37 -6.91
CA TYR A 261 -10.49 0.19 -7.96
C TYR A 261 -11.33 -0.87 -8.69
N ASN A 262 -10.75 -2.03 -9.00
CA ASN A 262 -11.43 -3.07 -9.77
C ASN A 262 -12.37 -3.95 -8.95
N TYR A 263 -12.04 -4.20 -7.68
CA TYR A 263 -12.77 -5.19 -6.86
C TYR A 263 -13.63 -4.58 -5.75
N ASN A 264 -13.50 -3.28 -5.43
CA ASN A 264 -14.35 -2.60 -4.46
C ASN A 264 -15.21 -1.53 -5.14
N LYS A 265 -16.48 -1.84 -5.39
CA LYS A 265 -17.44 -0.92 -6.03
C LYS A 265 -17.64 0.37 -5.22
N ASP A 266 -17.61 0.30 -3.89
CA ASP A 266 -17.71 1.48 -3.02
C ASP A 266 -16.49 2.38 -3.23
N PHE A 267 -15.29 1.80 -3.23
CA PHE A 267 -14.04 2.53 -3.49
C PHE A 267 -14.06 3.15 -4.89
N GLN A 268 -14.44 2.39 -5.92
CA GLN A 268 -14.52 2.84 -7.30
C GLN A 268 -15.46 4.05 -7.46
N ALA A 269 -16.66 3.97 -6.89
CA ALA A 269 -17.64 5.06 -6.94
C ALA A 269 -17.09 6.32 -6.26
N CYS A 270 -16.51 6.18 -5.06
CA CYS A 270 -15.90 7.29 -4.32
C CYS A 270 -14.68 7.89 -5.06
N PHE A 271 -13.86 7.04 -5.68
CA PHE A 271 -12.69 7.45 -6.46
C PHE A 271 -13.10 8.24 -7.72
N ILE A 272 -14.07 7.75 -8.49
CA ILE A 272 -14.62 8.49 -9.65
C ILE A 272 -15.23 9.82 -9.20
N GLN A 273 -15.93 9.82 -8.06
CA GLN A 273 -16.49 11.04 -7.50
C GLN A 273 -15.42 12.04 -7.06
N ALA A 274 -14.32 11.58 -6.46
CA ALA A 274 -13.16 12.40 -6.13
C ALA A 274 -12.56 13.08 -7.37
N LEU A 275 -12.48 12.36 -8.49
CA LEU A 275 -11.98 12.89 -9.75
C LEU A 275 -12.93 13.90 -10.43
N ARG A 276 -14.25 13.76 -10.23
CA ARG A 276 -15.26 14.59 -10.91
C ARG A 276 -15.40 16.02 -10.37
N ARG A 277 -14.65 16.41 -9.33
CA ARG A 277 -14.46 17.82 -8.90
C ARG A 277 -15.77 18.63 -8.78
N GLY A 278 -16.81 18.04 -8.18
CA GLY A 278 -18.04 18.75 -7.83
C GLY A 278 -18.01 19.20 -6.38
N ASP A 279 -17.78 20.49 -6.12
CA ASP A 279 -17.61 21.09 -4.78
C ASP A 279 -18.82 21.00 -3.84
N LYS A 280 -19.93 20.36 -4.26
CA LYS A 280 -21.11 20.14 -3.43
C LYS A 280 -21.39 18.65 -3.28
N TYR A 281 -20.61 18.01 -2.40
CA TYR A 281 -20.96 16.69 -1.88
C TYR A 281 -22.07 16.87 -0.83
N GLU A 282 -23.33 16.91 -1.27
CA GLU A 282 -24.47 16.68 -0.38
C GLU A 282 -24.64 15.16 -0.23
N GLU A 283 -24.25 14.65 0.93
CA GLU A 283 -24.26 13.22 1.31
C GLU A 283 -25.69 12.63 1.37
N THR A 284 -26.72 13.44 1.09
CA THR A 284 -28.13 13.16 1.40
C THR A 284 -28.97 12.57 0.26
N GLY A 285 -28.45 12.39 -0.97
CA GLY A 285 -29.31 12.11 -2.14
C GLY A 285 -29.01 10.90 -3.02
N LEU A 286 -27.84 10.24 -2.93
CA LEU A 286 -27.56 9.11 -3.84
C LEU A 286 -28.17 7.80 -3.30
N SER A 287 -29.29 7.38 -3.88
CA SER A 287 -29.74 5.99 -3.83
C SER A 287 -28.80 5.14 -4.72
N PHE A 288 -28.04 4.26 -4.09
CA PHE A 288 -27.01 3.44 -4.74
C PHE A 288 -27.51 2.07 -5.22
N ASP A 289 -28.81 1.81 -5.12
CA ASP A 289 -29.40 0.56 -5.61
C ASP A 289 -29.35 0.45 -7.14
N ASN A 290 -28.98 1.53 -7.85
CA ASN A 290 -28.90 1.51 -9.30
C ASN A 290 -27.76 2.39 -9.89
N PRO A 291 -26.49 1.94 -9.84
CA PRO A 291 -25.34 2.71 -10.36
C PRO A 291 -25.37 2.96 -11.88
N LEU A 292 -26.31 2.35 -12.61
CA LEU A 292 -26.53 2.53 -14.05
C LEU A 292 -27.75 3.39 -14.40
N ALA A 293 -28.64 3.74 -13.44
CA ALA A 293 -29.85 4.52 -13.73
C ALA A 293 -29.55 5.98 -14.14
N ASN A 294 -28.37 6.50 -13.79
CA ASN A 294 -27.97 7.87 -14.14
C ASN A 294 -27.40 8.03 -15.57
N LYS A 295 -27.49 7.02 -16.44
CA LYS A 295 -27.27 7.20 -17.89
C LYS A 295 -28.53 7.55 -18.68
N VAL A 296 -29.70 7.65 -18.04
CA VAL A 296 -31.00 7.83 -18.75
C VAL A 296 -31.62 9.23 -18.58
N TYR A 297 -31.09 10.10 -17.71
CA TYR A 297 -31.70 11.43 -17.47
C TYR A 297 -31.10 12.59 -18.27
N ASP A 298 -30.69 12.36 -19.54
CA ASP A 298 -30.39 13.43 -20.51
C ASP A 298 -31.52 13.66 -21.54
N LYS A 299 -32.75 13.20 -21.24
CA LYS A 299 -33.95 13.63 -21.97
C LYS A 299 -35.05 14.05 -21.01
N CYS A 300 -34.82 15.16 -20.32
CA CYS A 300 -35.90 15.99 -19.80
C CYS A 300 -36.44 16.87 -20.94
N SER A 301 -37.52 16.42 -21.57
CA SER A 301 -38.51 17.29 -22.20
C SER A 301 -39.89 16.89 -21.68
N VAL A 302 -40.28 17.49 -20.54
CA VAL A 302 -41.56 18.19 -20.22
C VAL A 302 -42.88 17.60 -20.78
N PRO A 303 -44.05 17.69 -20.10
CA PRO A 303 -44.37 17.70 -18.67
C PRO A 303 -45.42 16.62 -18.28
N ILE A 304 -45.51 16.36 -16.97
CA ILE A 304 -46.65 15.66 -16.35
C ILE A 304 -47.86 16.59 -16.37
N ARG A 305 -48.97 16.13 -16.95
CA ARG A 305 -50.30 16.76 -16.82
C ARG A 305 -50.96 16.17 -15.57
N ILE A 306 -51.05 16.96 -14.51
CA ILE A 306 -51.88 16.67 -13.34
C ILE A 306 -53.33 17.00 -13.73
N SER A 307 -54.20 16.00 -13.84
CA SER A 307 -55.65 16.21 -13.84
C SER A 307 -56.17 15.97 -12.43
N PHE A 308 -56.80 16.99 -11.86
CA PHE A 308 -57.56 16.88 -10.62
C PHE A 308 -58.75 15.94 -10.78
N ASN A 309 -59.01 15.26 -9.67
CA ASN A 309 -60.05 14.29 -9.37
C ASN A 309 -61.47 14.82 -9.65
N ASP A 310 -62.38 13.91 -10.00
CA ASP A 310 -63.71 13.83 -9.37
C ASP A 310 -64.15 12.35 -9.46
N ASN A 311 -64.16 11.69 -8.30
CA ASN A 311 -64.60 10.32 -8.01
C ASN A 311 -63.59 9.19 -8.24
N ALA A 312 -62.81 8.87 -7.21
CA ALA A 312 -62.40 7.49 -6.93
C ALA A 312 -62.06 7.32 -5.44
N GLU A 313 -62.58 6.25 -4.87
CA GLU A 313 -62.56 5.87 -3.46
C GLU A 313 -61.14 5.72 -2.87
N LEU A 314 -61.00 6.11 -1.60
CA LEU A 314 -59.87 5.71 -0.76
C LEU A 314 -59.88 4.19 -0.59
N ILE A 315 -58.87 3.51 -1.11
CA ILE A 315 -58.46 2.20 -0.61
C ILE A 315 -57.22 2.41 0.26
N ASN A 316 -57.43 2.35 1.58
CA ASN A 316 -56.36 2.10 2.54
C ASN A 316 -55.90 0.66 2.38
N THR A 317 -54.64 0.46 2.02
CA THR A 317 -53.94 -0.81 2.26
C THR A 317 -52.71 -0.52 3.10
N GLU A 318 -52.84 -0.85 4.38
CA GLU A 318 -51.74 -1.04 5.31
C GLU A 318 -50.87 -2.21 4.80
N CYS A 319 -49.56 -1.99 4.71
CA CYS A 319 -48.60 -3.08 4.59
C CYS A 319 -47.94 -3.29 5.95
N TYR A 320 -48.18 -4.48 6.51
CA TYR A 320 -47.36 -5.12 7.54
C TYR A 320 -45.95 -5.42 7.01
#